data_AF-A0AA96KJD6-F1
#
_entry.id   AF-A0AA96KJD6-F1
#
_cell.length_a   1.000
_cell.length_b   1.000
_cell.length_c   1.000
_cell.angle_alpha   90.00
_cell.angle_beta   90.00
_cell.angle_gamma   90.00
#
_symmetry.space_group_name_H-M   'P 1'
#
loop_
_entity.id
_entity.type
_entity.pdbx_description
1 polymer ?
#
loop_
_entity_poly.entity_id
_entity_poly.type
_entity_poly.pdbx_seq_one_letter_code
_entity_poly.pdbx_strand_id
1 'polypeptide(L)'
;MSDFTINMISWSLNLERQRASVAANNIQLANQGGIKQKGNFDELLKVAAKEMENVNKLSTKNIINMKATISETGSDSLFGAVALDNEVLELSHAKGRYKTIAEALSRKYALMEIASKGSK
;
A
#
# COMPACT_ATOMS: atom_id res chain seq x y z
N MET A 1 -6.19 19.00 12.41
CA MET A 1 -6.19 18.49 11.01
C MET A 1 -4.96 17.63 10.68
N SER A 2 -3.86 17.65 11.46
CA SER A 2 -2.64 16.86 11.19
C SER A 2 -2.78 15.34 11.33
N ASP A 3 -3.55 14.86 12.32
CA ASP A 3 -3.68 13.42 12.62
C ASP A 3 -4.32 12.62 11.49
N PHE A 4 -5.29 13.21 10.80
CA PHE A 4 -5.97 12.53 9.69
C PHE A 4 -5.01 12.23 8.53
N THR A 5 -4.23 13.24 8.10
CA THR A 5 -3.26 13.06 7.03
C THR A 5 -2.17 12.06 7.42
N ILE A 6 -1.72 12.09 8.67
CA ILE A 6 -0.72 11.12 9.17
C ILE A 6 -1.30 9.70 9.14
N ASN A 7 -2.54 9.50 9.59
CA ASN A 7 -3.18 8.19 9.57
C ASN A 7 -3.44 7.66 8.15
N MET A 8 -3.84 8.53 7.21
CA MET A 8 -3.98 8.15 5.80
C MET A 8 -2.66 7.80 5.13
N ILE A 9 -1.58 8.52 5.47
CA ILE A 9 -0.24 8.19 4.98
C ILE A 9 0.20 6.84 5.55
N SER A 10 0.03 6.60 6.86
CA SER A 10 0.35 5.33 7.50
C SER A 10 -0.46 4.16 6.94
N TRP A 11 -1.74 4.39 6.62
CA TRP A 11 -2.59 3.42 5.93
C TRP A 11 -2.06 3.12 4.52
N SER A 12 -1.74 4.15 3.73
CA SER A 12 -1.22 4.01 2.36
C SER A 12 0.13 3.28 2.35
N LEU A 13 1.02 3.58 3.29
CA LEU A 13 2.30 2.88 3.46
C LEU A 13 2.11 1.41 3.79
N ASN A 14 1.14 1.08 4.66
CA ASN A 14 0.82 -0.31 4.97
C ASN A 14 0.24 -1.04 3.75
N LEU A 15 -0.60 -0.38 2.97
CA LEU A 15 -1.18 -0.95 1.75
C LEU A 15 -0.10 -1.28 0.71
N GLU A 16 0.80 -0.33 0.41
CA GLU A 16 1.91 -0.56 -0.52
C GLU A 16 2.89 -1.64 -0.02
N ARG A 17 3.15 -1.69 1.31
CA ARG A 17 3.95 -2.76 1.92
C ARG A 17 3.30 -4.12 1.73
N GLN A 18 1.98 -4.24 1.93
CA GLN A 18 1.26 -5.49 1.71
C GLN A 18 1.25 -5.89 0.23
N ARG A 19 1.06 -4.92 -0.69
CA ARG A 19 1.12 -5.14 -2.14
C ARG A 19 2.49 -5.66 -2.57
N ALA A 20 3.56 -5.06 -2.07
CA ALA A 20 4.93 -5.54 -2.29
C ALA A 20 5.18 -6.94 -1.70
N SER A 21 4.63 -7.23 -0.51
CA SER A 21 4.76 -8.55 0.12
C SER A 21 4.07 -9.65 -0.69
N VAL A 22 2.88 -9.39 -1.23
CA VAL A 22 2.16 -10.34 -2.09
C VAL A 22 2.93 -10.60 -3.38
N ALA A 23 3.45 -9.55 -4.03
CA ALA A 23 4.27 -9.70 -5.23
C ALA A 23 5.56 -10.50 -4.95
N ALA A 24 6.25 -10.20 -3.83
CA ALA A 24 7.45 -10.94 -3.41
C ALA A 24 7.16 -12.42 -3.12
N ASN A 25 6.05 -12.71 -2.42
CA ASN A 25 5.62 -14.09 -2.17
C ASN A 25 5.35 -14.83 -3.48
N ASN A 26 4.66 -14.20 -4.43
CA ASN A 26 4.40 -14.83 -5.73
C ASN A 26 5.69 -15.13 -6.51
N ILE A 27 6.66 -14.22 -6.50
CA ILE A 27 7.99 -14.43 -7.10
C ILE A 27 8.70 -15.61 -6.43
N GLN A 28 8.65 -15.70 -5.10
CA GLN A 28 9.26 -16.81 -4.35
C GLN A 28 8.58 -18.15 -4.67
N LEU A 29 7.25 -18.17 -4.71
CA LEU A 29 6.46 -19.38 -4.94
C LEU A 29 6.54 -19.89 -6.39
N ALA A 30 6.91 -19.03 -7.35
CA ALA A 30 7.09 -19.42 -8.74
C ALA A 30 8.21 -20.42 -9.01
N ASN A 31 9.20 -20.51 -8.12
CA ASN A 31 10.26 -21.51 -8.22
C ASN A 31 9.99 -22.75 -7.35
N GLN A 32 8.97 -22.71 -6.49
CA GLN A 32 8.70 -23.74 -5.47
C GLN A 32 7.36 -24.47 -5.69
N GLY A 33 6.53 -24.01 -6.63
CA GLY A 33 5.25 -24.64 -6.95
C GLY A 33 4.08 -24.24 -6.07
N GLY A 34 4.09 -23.02 -5.55
CA GLY A 34 3.03 -22.53 -4.67
C GLY A 34 1.80 -22.00 -5.40
N ILE A 35 0.80 -21.63 -4.61
CA ILE A 35 -0.43 -21.00 -5.07
C ILE A 35 -0.24 -19.48 -5.11
N LYS A 36 -0.62 -18.87 -6.24
CA LYS A 36 -0.54 -17.42 -6.42
C LYS A 36 -1.48 -16.68 -5.49
N GLN A 37 -0.99 -15.64 -4.83
CA GLN A 37 -1.78 -14.73 -3.99
C GLN A 37 -2.18 -13.47 -4.76
N LYS A 38 -3.40 -12.97 -4.52
CA LYS A 38 -3.89 -11.70 -5.07
C LYS A 38 -4.60 -10.91 -3.98
N GLY A 39 -4.28 -9.63 -3.86
CA GLY A 39 -4.99 -8.71 -2.96
C GLY A 39 -5.94 -7.77 -3.72
N ASN A 40 -7.00 -7.32 -3.06
CA ASN A 40 -7.96 -6.34 -3.61
C ASN A 40 -7.48 -4.88 -3.48
N PHE A 41 -6.18 -4.63 -3.69
CA PHE A 41 -5.55 -3.33 -3.43
C PHE A 41 -6.16 -2.18 -4.23
N ASP A 42 -6.51 -2.40 -5.50
CA ASP A 42 -7.06 -1.34 -6.37
C ASP A 42 -8.48 -0.94 -5.97
N GLU A 43 -9.27 -1.88 -5.44
CA GLU A 43 -10.61 -1.60 -4.91
C GLU A 43 -10.51 -0.73 -3.65
N LEU A 44 -9.57 -1.05 -2.76
CA LEU A 44 -9.30 -0.25 -1.57
C LEU A 44 -8.85 1.18 -1.91
N LEU A 45 -8.01 1.34 -2.92
CA LEU A 45 -7.57 2.67 -3.38
C LEU A 45 -8.73 3.47 -3.99
N LYS A 46 -9.62 2.83 -4.75
CA LYS A 46 -10.83 3.48 -5.30
C LYS A 46 -11.79 3.94 -4.20
N VAL A 47 -12.03 3.10 -3.19
CA VAL A 47 -12.85 3.47 -2.04
C VAL A 47 -12.21 4.62 -1.28
N ALA A 48 -10.90 4.56 -1.02
CA ALA A 48 -10.19 5.64 -0.35
C ALA A 48 -10.26 6.97 -1.11
N ALA A 49 -10.06 6.95 -2.44
CA ALA A 49 -10.15 8.13 -3.28
C ALA A 49 -11.54 8.77 -3.26
N LYS A 50 -12.60 7.95 -3.40
CA LYS A 50 -13.99 8.40 -3.35
C LYS A 50 -14.36 9.04 -2.01
N GLU A 51 -13.87 8.48 -0.91
CA GLU A 51 -14.13 9.01 0.42
C GLU A 51 -13.31 10.28 0.73
N MET A 52 -12.13 10.43 0.14
CA MET A 52 -11.36 11.67 0.20
C MET A 52 -12.07 12.83 -0.53
N GLU A 53 -12.71 12.55 -1.67
CA GLU A 53 -13.51 13.54 -2.41
C GLU A 53 -14.76 13.98 -1.63
N ASN A 54 -15.39 13.08 -0.87
CA ASN A 54 -16.61 13.37 -0.11
C ASN A 54 -16.38 14.11 1.22
N VAL A 55 -15.12 14.38 1.61
CA VAL A 55 -14.70 15.14 2.82
C VAL A 55 -15.46 14.74 4.10
N ASN A 56 -15.97 13.51 4.18
CA ASN A 56 -16.73 13.08 5.33
C ASN A 56 -15.78 12.47 6.36
N LYS A 57 -15.50 13.22 7.43
CA LYS A 57 -14.58 12.78 8.49
C LYS A 57 -14.97 11.43 9.12
N LEU A 58 -16.26 11.07 9.06
CA LEU A 58 -16.78 9.81 9.59
C LEU A 58 -16.36 8.60 8.74
N SER A 59 -16.33 8.73 7.41
CA SER A 59 -15.95 7.63 6.50
C SER A 59 -14.45 7.43 6.41
N THR A 60 -13.64 8.46 6.70
CA THR A 60 -12.19 8.32 6.75
C THR A 60 -11.65 7.40 7.84
N LYS A 61 -12.33 7.28 8.99
CA LYS A 61 -12.00 6.23 9.98
C LYS A 61 -12.26 4.84 9.42
N ASN A 62 -13.30 4.69 8.60
CA ASN A 62 -13.62 3.41 7.97
C ASN A 62 -12.52 3.02 6.97
N ILE A 63 -12.02 3.96 6.16
CA ILE A 63 -10.89 3.72 5.23
C ILE A 63 -9.65 3.22 5.97
N ILE A 64 -9.25 3.89 7.06
CA ILE A 64 -8.04 3.51 7.83
C ILE A 64 -8.17 2.10 8.42
N ASN A 65 -9.40 1.67 8.71
CA ASN A 65 -9.69 0.33 9.21
C ASN A 65 -9.82 -0.72 8.09
N MET A 66 -9.92 -0.31 6.82
CA MET A 66 -9.94 -1.25 5.69
C MET A 66 -8.57 -1.92 5.56
N LYS A 67 -8.59 -3.25 5.54
CA LYS A 67 -7.41 -4.10 5.30
C LYS A 67 -7.54 -4.73 3.93
N ALA A 68 -6.40 -4.95 3.26
CA ALA A 68 -6.38 -5.75 2.05
C ALA A 68 -6.81 -7.18 2.37
N THR A 69 -7.82 -7.65 1.66
CA THR A 69 -8.16 -9.06 1.63
C THR A 69 -7.22 -9.71 0.63
N ILE A 70 -6.40 -10.64 1.11
CA ILE A 70 -5.52 -11.45 0.30
C ILE A 70 -6.23 -12.78 0.07
N SER A 71 -6.44 -13.12 -1.20
CA SER A 71 -7.04 -14.37 -1.61
C SER A 71 -6.04 -15.18 -2.41
N GLU A 72 -6.09 -16.49 -2.22
CA GLU A 72 -5.39 -17.44 -3.08
C GLU A 72 -6.15 -17.55 -4.40
N THR A 73 -5.42 -17.44 -5.50
CA THR A 73 -5.97 -17.61 -6.84
C THR A 73 -5.84 -19.09 -7.17
N GLY A 74 -6.97 -19.80 -7.18
CA GLY A 74 -7.01 -21.26 -7.23
C GLY A 74 -6.34 -21.92 -8.45
N SER A 75 -5.93 -23.17 -8.23
CA SER A 75 -5.41 -24.23 -9.14
C SER A 75 -4.21 -23.96 -10.05
N ASP A 76 -3.82 -22.70 -10.31
CA ASP A 76 -2.59 -22.42 -11.05
C ASP A 76 -1.38 -22.57 -10.13
N SER A 77 -0.93 -23.82 -10.03
CA SER A 77 0.41 -24.12 -9.53
C SER A 77 1.40 -23.26 -10.30
N LEU A 78 2.17 -22.43 -9.60
CA LEU A 78 3.18 -21.58 -10.23
C LEU A 78 4.40 -22.41 -10.75
N PHE A 79 4.28 -23.73 -10.88
CA PHE A 79 5.33 -24.59 -11.43
C PHE A 79 5.50 -24.36 -12.92
N GLY A 80 6.69 -23.87 -13.29
CA GLY A 80 7.16 -23.80 -14.67
C GLY A 80 6.85 -22.46 -15.33
N ALA A 81 7.93 -21.78 -15.76
CA ALA A 81 7.95 -20.61 -16.65
C ALA A 81 6.76 -19.63 -16.53
N VAL A 82 6.29 -19.37 -15.30
CA VAL A 82 5.28 -18.33 -15.08
C VAL A 82 5.93 -17.00 -15.40
N ALA A 83 5.34 -16.24 -16.31
CA ALA A 83 5.79 -14.89 -16.63
C ALA A 83 5.65 -14.00 -15.38
N LEU A 84 6.77 -13.76 -14.69
CA LEU A 84 6.88 -12.98 -13.46
C LEU A 84 6.98 -11.47 -13.72
N ASP A 85 6.96 -11.04 -14.98
CA ASP A 85 7.16 -9.64 -15.36
C ASP A 85 6.18 -8.71 -14.65
N ASN A 86 4.92 -9.16 -14.50
CA ASN A 86 3.89 -8.40 -13.81
C ASN A 86 4.16 -8.29 -12.30
N GLU A 87 4.58 -9.38 -11.64
CA GLU A 87 4.92 -9.37 -10.21
C GLU A 87 6.17 -8.53 -9.92
N VAL A 88 7.19 -8.62 -10.78
CA VAL A 88 8.41 -7.82 -10.65
C VAL A 88 8.12 -6.34 -10.87
N LEU A 89 7.32 -6.01 -11.89
CA LEU A 89 6.88 -4.64 -12.17
C LEU A 89 6.02 -4.09 -11.02
N GLU A 90 5.11 -4.89 -10.48
CA GLU A 90 4.28 -4.51 -9.34
C GLU A 90 5.11 -4.30 -8.07
N LEU A 91 6.08 -5.18 -7.79
CA LEU A 91 7.02 -5.02 -6.68
C LEU A 91 7.82 -3.72 -6.81
N SER A 92 8.31 -3.43 -8.02
CA SER A 92 9.07 -2.20 -8.32
C SER A 92 8.22 -0.96 -8.11
N HIS A 93 7.00 -0.94 -8.66
CA HIS A 93 6.06 0.16 -8.51
C HIS A 93 5.64 0.39 -7.07
N ALA A 94 5.32 -0.68 -6.33
CA ALA A 94 4.94 -0.58 -4.92
C ALA A 94 6.09 -0.03 -4.05
N LYS A 95 7.33 -0.49 -4.29
CA LYS A 95 8.53 0.06 -3.61
C LYS A 95 8.77 1.53 -3.97
N GLY A 96 8.58 1.91 -5.23
CA GLY A 96 8.69 3.29 -5.68
C GLY A 96 7.67 4.21 -4.99
N ARG A 97 6.40 3.79 -4.97
CA ARG A 97 5.31 4.51 -4.27
C ARG A 97 5.60 4.63 -2.77
N TYR A 98 6.03 3.54 -2.13
CA TYR A 98 6.41 3.54 -0.72
C TYR A 98 7.50 4.57 -0.41
N LYS A 99 8.59 4.58 -1.20
CA LYS A 99 9.70 5.52 -1.03
C LYS A 99 9.24 6.98 -1.14
N THR A 100 8.46 7.30 -2.17
CA THR A 100 7.93 8.64 -2.39
C THR A 100 7.05 9.11 -1.23
N ILE A 101 6.17 8.24 -0.73
CA ILE A 101 5.29 8.54 0.41
C ILE A 101 6.12 8.76 1.69
N ALA A 102 7.11 7.89 1.94
CA ALA A 102 7.99 8.01 3.10
C ALA A 102 8.79 9.33 3.10
N GLU A 103 9.37 9.71 1.95
CA GLU A 103 10.09 10.98 1.83
C GLU A 103 9.18 12.20 2.04
N ALA A 104 7.96 12.18 1.50
CA ALA A 104 6.99 13.25 1.70
C ALA A 104 6.60 13.39 3.18
N LEU A 105 6.44 12.26 3.88
CA LEU A 105 6.18 12.22 5.32
C LEU A 105 7.36 12.81 6.11
N SER A 106 8.60 12.40 5.82
CA SER A 106 9.80 12.92 6.47
C SER A 106 9.93 14.43 6.29
N ARG A 107 9.70 14.96 5.07
CA ARG A 107 9.71 16.42 4.81
C ARG A 107 8.64 17.14 5.63
N LYS A 108 7.43 16.58 5.73
CA LYS A 108 6.34 17.17 6.52
C LYS A 108 6.67 17.23 8.01
N TYR A 109 7.27 16.17 8.57
CA TYR A 109 7.70 16.18 9.97
C TYR A 109 8.82 17.19 10.23
N ALA A 110 9.80 17.29 9.34
CA ALA A 110 10.86 18.30 9.43
C ALA A 110 10.27 19.72 9.43
N LEU A 111 9.28 20.00 8.57
CA LEU A 111 8.59 21.29 8.56
C LEU A 111 7.79 21.55 9.85
N MET A 112 7.12 20.54 10.42
CA MET A 112 6.43 20.67 11.71
C MET A 112 7.40 20.94 12.86
N GLU A 113 8.57 20.31 12.85
CA GLU A 113 9.62 20.52 13.86
C GLU A 113 10.21 21.93 13.76
N ILE A 114 10.43 22.44 12.55
CA ILE A 114 10.88 23.82 12.33
C ILE A 114 9.80 24.81 12.79
N ALA A 115 8.53 24.57 12.45
CA ALA A 115 7.43 25.44 12.86
C ALA A 115 7.21 25.47 14.38
N SER A 116 7.41 24.33 15.07
CA SER A 116 7.29 24.27 16.54
C SER A 116 8.47 24.90 17.27
N LYS A 117 9.69 24.82 16.69
CA LYS A 117 10.88 25.47 17.24
C LYS A 117 10.98 26.96 16.93
N GLY A 118 10.41 27.41 15.80
CA GLY A 118 10.41 28.82 15.36
C GLY A 118 9.32 29.69 15.99
N SER A 119 8.44 29.13 16.83
CA SER A 119 7.39 29.88 17.54
C SER A 119 7.84 30.40 18.92
N LYS A 120 9.15 30.62 19.11
CA LYS A 120 9.75 31.25 20.29
C LYS A 120 10.37 32.59 19.93
#